data_AF-A0A532UDZ0-F1
#
_entry.id   AF-A0A532UDZ0-F1
#
_cell.length_a   1.000
_cell.length_b   1.000
_cell.length_c   1.000
_cell.angle_alpha   90.00
_cell.angle_beta   90.00
_cell.angle_gamma   90.00
#
_symmetry.space_group_name_H-M   'P 1'
#
loop_
_entity.id
_entity.type
_entity.pdbx_description
1 polymer ?
#
loop_
_entity_poly.entity_id
_entity_poly.type
_entity_poly.pdbx_seq_one_letter_code
_entity_poly.pdbx_strand_id
1 'polypeptide(L)'
;MNAIGQKVLEETVIKMVLDFYRPLLGKGGRTKLAEAVKAQIGSEAEEFVAARKRSQRELNKISKTINNLLDNITSANREFVDRRLGELKQQKHQLEARLEELDRLSLSRDEINSIVSDSMKFLAGLEFVLREGVPQEKLVALRQCVEKISVDKPKGKIKLATYLVPVGNLQATRAATASI
;
A
#
# COMPACT_ATOMS: atom_id res chain seq x y z
N MET A 1 -15.87 -9.98 -43.00
CA MET A 1 -16.45 -9.17 -41.91
C MET A 1 -16.21 -9.94 -40.59
N ASN A 2 -15.09 -9.70 -39.91
CA ASN A 2 -14.81 -10.32 -38.60
C ASN A 2 -15.16 -9.31 -37.50
N ALA A 3 -16.45 -9.14 -37.24
CA ALA A 3 -16.91 -8.39 -36.09
C ALA A 3 -16.91 -9.33 -34.89
N ILE A 4 -15.99 -9.13 -33.95
CA ILE A 4 -16.08 -9.78 -32.64
C ILE A 4 -17.38 -9.29 -32.00
N GLY A 5 -18.32 -10.21 -31.76
CA GLY A 5 -19.59 -9.88 -31.13
C GLY A 5 -19.35 -9.31 -29.73
N GLN A 6 -20.07 -8.24 -29.38
CA GLN A 6 -19.91 -7.54 -28.09
C GLN A 6 -19.98 -8.49 -26.90
N LYS A 7 -20.89 -9.47 -26.95
CA LYS A 7 -21.05 -10.50 -25.91
C LYS A 7 -19.80 -11.38 -25.74
N VAL A 8 -19.17 -11.76 -26.85
CA VAL A 8 -17.94 -12.58 -26.84
C VAL A 8 -16.76 -11.78 -26.28
N LEU A 9 -16.66 -10.50 -26.65
CA LEU A 9 -15.66 -9.59 -26.10
C LEU A 9 -15.83 -9.42 -24.58
N GLU A 10 -17.07 -9.19 -24.13
CA GLU A 10 -17.40 -9.01 -22.71
C GLU A 10 -17.05 -10.26 -21.89
N GLU A 11 -17.50 -11.44 -22.32
CA GLU A 11 -17.21 -12.71 -21.65
C GLU A 11 -15.69 -12.98 -21.58
N THR A 12 -14.96 -12.68 -22.66
CA THR A 12 -13.50 -12.86 -22.70
C THR A 12 -12.78 -11.93 -21.73
N VAL A 13 -13.17 -10.65 -21.69
CA VAL A 13 -12.58 -9.67 -20.75
C VAL A 13 -12.87 -10.05 -19.31
N ILE A 14 -14.13 -10.40 -18.99
CA ILE A 14 -14.52 -10.83 -17.64
C ILE A 14 -13.68 -12.05 -17.22
N LYS A 15 -13.57 -13.05 -18.08
CA LYS A 15 -12.77 -14.24 -17.79
C LYS A 15 -11.30 -13.89 -17.53
N MET A 16 -10.69 -13.05 -18.36
CA MET A 16 -9.30 -12.63 -18.19
C MET A 16 -9.08 -11.88 -16.85
N VAL A 17 -10.00 -11.01 -16.46
CA VAL A 17 -9.93 -10.29 -15.18
C VAL A 17 -10.04 -11.25 -13.99
N LEU A 18 -11.00 -12.17 -14.03
CA LEU A 18 -11.18 -13.16 -12.96
C LEU A 18 -10.00 -14.11 -12.84
N ASP A 19 -9.48 -14.60 -13.98
CA ASP A 19 -8.31 -15.48 -14.00
C ASP A 19 -7.06 -14.75 -13.47
N PHE A 20 -6.92 -13.44 -13.73
CA PHE A 20 -5.83 -12.62 -13.21
C PHE A 20 -5.85 -12.50 -11.69
N TYR A 21 -7.01 -12.24 -11.08
CA TYR A 21 -7.13 -12.01 -9.64
C TYR A 21 -7.35 -13.29 -8.82
N ARG A 22 -7.75 -14.42 -9.44
CA ARG A 22 -7.97 -15.70 -8.74
C ARG A 22 -6.81 -16.10 -7.81
N PRO A 23 -5.52 -15.95 -8.18
CA PRO A 23 -4.40 -16.27 -7.29
C PRO A 23 -4.32 -15.40 -6.03
N LEU A 24 -4.93 -14.20 -6.02
CA LEU A 24 -4.97 -13.28 -4.89
C LEU A 24 -6.13 -13.57 -3.91
N LEU A 25 -7.12 -14.37 -4.33
CA LEU A 25 -8.21 -14.85 -3.48
C LEU A 25 -7.87 -16.16 -2.75
N GLY A 26 -6.80 -16.84 -3.15
CA GLY A 26 -6.35 -18.09 -2.52
C GLY A 26 -5.53 -17.91 -1.25
N LYS A 27 -5.07 -19.03 -0.66
CA LYS A 27 -4.20 -19.05 0.52
C LYS A 27 -2.91 -18.27 0.24
N GLY A 28 -2.63 -17.25 1.05
CA GLY A 28 -1.47 -16.34 0.88
C GLY A 28 -1.69 -15.18 -0.09
N GLY A 29 -2.88 -15.04 -0.67
CA GLY A 29 -3.19 -13.94 -1.60
C GLY A 29 -3.12 -12.55 -0.98
N ARG A 30 -3.55 -12.41 0.29
CA ARG A 30 -3.37 -11.17 1.06
C ARG A 30 -1.89 -10.76 1.19
N THR A 31 -0.99 -11.73 1.38
CA THR A 31 0.45 -11.46 1.47
C THR A 31 1.01 -10.99 0.13
N LYS A 32 0.64 -11.66 -0.97
CA LYS A 32 1.03 -11.26 -2.34
C LYS A 32 0.53 -9.86 -2.69
N LEU A 33 -0.69 -9.52 -2.27
CA LEU A 33 -1.25 -8.19 -2.49
C LEU A 33 -0.52 -7.14 -1.67
N ALA A 34 -0.20 -7.43 -0.41
CA ALA A 34 0.62 -6.54 0.42
C ALA A 34 2.02 -6.32 -0.15
N GLU A 35 2.65 -7.36 -0.69
CA GLU A 35 3.94 -7.24 -1.40
C GLU A 35 3.82 -6.39 -2.67
N ALA A 36 2.75 -6.55 -3.45
CA ALA A 36 2.52 -5.72 -4.64
C ALA A 36 2.32 -4.24 -4.29
N VAL A 37 1.53 -3.96 -3.24
CA VAL A 37 1.32 -2.60 -2.73
C VAL A 37 2.65 -2.02 -2.20
N LYS A 38 3.43 -2.79 -1.45
CA LYS A 38 4.77 -2.37 -0.98
C LYS A 38 5.74 -2.10 -2.13
N ALA A 39 5.77 -2.96 -3.14
CA ALA A 39 6.64 -2.79 -4.31
C ALA A 39 6.26 -1.54 -5.13
N GLN A 40 4.98 -1.17 -5.16
CA GLN A 40 4.51 0.07 -5.82
C GLN A 40 4.80 1.34 -5.00
N ILE A 41 4.80 1.25 -3.67
CA ILE A 41 5.08 2.40 -2.78
C ILE A 41 6.59 2.62 -2.61
N GLY A 42 7.42 1.61 -2.86
CA GLY A 42 8.89 1.72 -2.90
C GLY A 42 9.59 1.38 -1.58
N SER A 43 10.91 1.15 -1.65
CA SER A 43 11.80 0.81 -0.52
C SER A 43 11.94 1.91 0.53
N GLU A 44 11.55 3.14 0.19
CA GLU A 44 11.59 4.30 1.09
C GLU A 44 10.72 4.07 2.34
N ALA A 45 9.55 3.43 2.19
CA ALA A 45 8.65 3.14 3.31
C ALA A 45 9.28 2.21 4.37
N GLU A 46 10.10 1.23 3.97
CA GLU A 46 10.78 0.34 4.92
C GLU A 46 11.93 1.04 5.64
N GLU A 47 12.65 1.92 4.94
CA GLU A 47 13.72 2.73 5.50
C GLU A 47 13.19 3.77 6.51
N PHE A 48 12.02 4.36 6.24
CA PHE A 48 11.31 5.23 7.19
C PHE A 48 10.85 4.49 8.44
N VAL A 49 10.31 3.28 8.32
CA VAL A 49 9.93 2.45 9.48
C VAL A 49 11.15 2.08 10.33
N ALA A 50 12.27 1.71 9.69
CA ALA A 50 13.51 1.41 10.39
C ALA A 50 14.09 2.67 11.07
N ALA A 51 14.08 3.82 10.40
CA ALA A 51 14.51 5.10 10.94
C ALA A 51 13.66 5.53 12.15
N ARG A 52 12.34 5.42 12.06
CA ARG A 52 11.40 5.71 13.16
C ARG A 52 11.68 4.86 14.39
N LYS A 53 11.84 3.54 14.20
CA LYS A 53 12.14 2.61 15.30
C LYS A 53 13.47 2.92 15.98
N ARG A 54 14.48 3.40 15.23
CA ARG A 54 15.76 3.87 15.79
C ARG A 54 15.57 5.16 16.60
N SER A 55 14.91 6.17 16.02
CA SER A 55 14.66 7.45 16.69
C SER A 55 13.84 7.29 17.97
N GLN A 56 12.82 6.41 17.99
CA GLN A 56 12.03 6.15 19.19
C GLN A 56 12.85 5.50 20.31
N ARG A 57 13.79 4.61 19.98
CA ARG A 57 14.68 3.99 20.97
C ARG A 57 15.61 5.01 21.60
N GLU A 58 16.16 5.93 20.81
CA GLU A 58 17.01 7.01 21.31
C GLU A 58 16.23 8.00 22.18
N LEU A 59 14.99 8.35 21.81
CA LEU A 59 14.11 9.18 22.62
C LEU A 59 13.81 8.55 24.00
N ASN A 60 13.56 7.24 24.03
CA ASN A 60 13.33 6.51 25.28
C ASN A 60 14.59 6.50 26.17
N LYS A 61 15.79 6.37 25.59
CA LYS A 61 17.07 6.45 26.32
C LYS A 61 17.30 7.85 26.89
N ILE A 62 17.06 8.90 26.11
CA ILE A 62 17.21 10.29 26.56
C ILE A 62 16.23 10.58 27.69
N SER A 63 14.97 10.17 27.56
CA SER A 63 13.95 10.37 28.60
C SER A 63 14.33 9.64 29.90
N LYS A 64 14.84 8.41 29.82
CA LYS A 64 15.34 7.68 30.97
C LYS A 64 16.55 8.37 31.62
N THR A 65 17.44 8.93 30.81
CA THR A 65 18.62 9.67 31.30
C THR A 65 18.22 10.96 32.00
N ILE A 66 17.26 11.70 31.45
CA ILE A 66 16.69 12.91 32.08
C ILE A 66 16.08 12.57 33.44
N ASN A 67 15.25 11.52 33.52
CA ASN A 67 14.64 11.12 34.78
C ASN A 67 15.69 10.73 35.82
N ASN A 68 16.69 9.94 35.43
CA ASN A 68 17.79 9.57 36.32
C ASN A 68 18.58 10.79 36.83
N LEU A 69 18.79 11.82 35.99
CA LEU A 69 19.47 13.04 36.40
C LEU A 69 18.63 13.88 37.37
N LEU A 70 17.32 13.92 37.19
CA LEU A 70 16.40 14.60 38.09
C LEU A 70 16.29 13.88 39.44
N ASP A 71 16.29 12.55 39.43
CA ASP A 71 16.20 11.72 40.66
C ASP A 71 17.47 11.80 41.52
N ASN A 72 18.63 12.10 40.91
CA ASN A 72 19.93 12.14 41.59
C ASN A 72 20.50 13.56 41.73
N ILE A 73 19.67 14.60 41.56
CA ILE A 73 20.11 15.98 41.70
C ILE A 73 20.37 16.32 43.18
N THR A 74 21.51 16.97 43.42
CA THR A 74 21.94 17.45 44.73
C THR A 74 22.46 18.89 44.58
N SER A 75 22.57 19.62 45.68
CA SER A 75 23.15 20.97 45.68
C SER A 75 24.60 21.00 45.16
N ALA A 76 25.35 19.90 45.30
CA ALA A 76 26.75 19.81 44.86
C ALA A 76 26.93 19.56 43.36
N ASN A 77 25.96 18.93 42.68
CA ASN A 77 26.04 18.60 41.26
C ASN A 77 25.06 19.41 40.39
N ARG A 78 24.30 20.33 40.98
CA ARG A 78 23.21 21.07 40.34
C ARG A 78 23.60 21.75 39.04
N GLU A 79 24.69 22.51 39.01
CA GLU A 79 25.11 23.25 37.81
C GLU A 79 25.48 22.31 36.65
N PHE A 80 26.12 21.18 36.97
CA PHE A 80 26.49 20.15 35.99
C PHE A 80 25.24 19.44 35.46
N VAL A 81 24.28 19.11 36.35
CA VAL A 81 23.00 18.51 36.00
C VAL A 81 22.17 19.46 35.11
N ASP A 82 22.13 20.75 35.43
CA ASP A 82 21.39 21.75 34.65
C ASP A 82 21.95 21.90 33.21
N ARG A 83 23.27 21.95 33.03
CA ARG A 83 23.88 21.95 31.69
C ARG A 83 23.55 20.68 30.91
N ARG A 84 23.67 19.51 31.56
CA ARG A 84 23.40 18.22 30.91
C ARG A 84 21.92 18.06 30.55
N LEU A 85 21.02 18.57 31.39
CA LEU A 85 19.59 18.60 31.11
C LEU A 85 19.27 19.50 29.91
N GLY A 86 19.96 20.64 29.76
CA GLY A 86 19.84 21.50 28.58
C GLY A 86 20.17 20.76 27.28
N GLU A 87 21.32 20.08 27.24
CA GLU A 87 21.75 19.29 26.08
C GLU A 87 20.76 18.16 25.74
N LEU A 88 20.32 17.41 26.76
CA LEU A 88 19.40 16.29 26.57
C LEU A 88 18.01 16.75 26.14
N LYS A 89 17.52 17.90 26.62
CA LYS A 89 16.25 18.50 26.17
C LYS A 89 16.34 18.95 24.71
N GLN A 90 17.46 19.53 24.29
CA GLN A 90 17.66 19.92 22.90
C GLN A 90 17.71 18.70 21.97
N GLN A 91 18.43 17.65 22.36
CA GLN A 91 18.48 16.38 21.61
C GLN A 91 17.10 15.71 21.54
N LYS A 92 16.35 15.72 22.65
CA LYS A 92 14.97 15.22 22.69
C LYS A 92 14.10 15.97 21.69
N HIS A 93 14.14 17.31 21.70
CA HIS A 93 13.33 18.12 20.79
C HIS A 93 13.64 17.87 19.31
N GLN A 94 14.91 17.71 18.96
CA GLN A 94 15.33 17.36 17.59
C GLN A 94 14.85 15.96 17.17
N LEU A 95 14.88 14.99 18.09
CA LEU A 95 14.37 13.64 17.85
C LEU A 95 12.84 13.61 17.73
N GLU A 96 12.12 14.42 18.50
CA GLU A 96 10.66 14.57 18.42
C GLU A 96 10.25 15.17 17.07
N ALA A 97 10.89 16.25 16.63
CA ALA A 97 10.61 16.86 15.33
C ALA A 97 10.86 15.86 14.17
N ARG A 98 11.97 15.10 14.24
CA ARG A 98 12.28 14.06 13.26
C ARG A 98 11.27 12.90 13.31
N LEU A 99 10.75 12.56 14.49
CA LEU A 99 9.70 11.55 14.62
C LEU A 99 8.38 12.03 14.05
N GLU A 100 8.01 13.31 14.24
CA GLU A 100 6.80 13.88 13.66
C GLU A 100 6.86 13.90 12.13
N GLU A 101 8.01 14.26 11.56
CA GLU A 101 8.26 14.19 10.11
C GLU A 101 8.15 12.74 9.60
N LEU A 102 8.75 11.78 10.31
CA LEU A 102 8.64 10.36 9.99
C LEU A 102 7.22 9.80 10.19
N ASP A 103 6.43 10.32 11.12
CA ASP A 103 5.05 9.90 11.36
C ASP A 103 4.13 10.36 10.24
N ARG A 104 4.34 11.56 9.68
CA ARG A 104 3.67 12.02 8.45
C ARG A 104 3.97 11.11 7.26
N LEU A 105 5.16 10.52 7.22
CA LEU A 105 5.56 9.55 6.19
C LEU A 105 5.11 8.11 6.51
N SER A 106 4.96 7.76 7.79
CA SER A 106 4.57 6.42 8.27
C SER A 106 3.06 6.14 8.18
N LEU A 107 2.24 7.15 7.86
CA LEU A 107 0.85 6.97 7.38
C LEU A 107 0.77 5.88 6.29
N SER A 108 1.85 5.71 5.52
CA SER A 108 2.03 4.66 4.52
C SER A 108 1.72 3.23 5.00
N ARG A 109 1.98 2.82 6.25
CA ARG A 109 1.74 1.42 6.66
C ARG A 109 0.27 1.10 6.94
N ASP A 110 -0.43 2.01 7.60
CA ASP A 110 -1.87 1.86 7.83
C ASP A 110 -2.63 2.10 6.53
N GLU A 111 -2.13 2.98 5.66
CA GLU A 111 -2.59 3.12 4.27
C GLU A 111 -2.37 1.83 3.48
N ILE A 112 -1.19 1.20 3.54
CA ILE A 112 -0.92 -0.10 2.91
C ILE A 112 -1.94 -1.15 3.39
N ASN A 113 -2.14 -1.24 4.71
CA ASN A 113 -3.09 -2.20 5.28
C ASN A 113 -4.54 -1.89 4.86
N SER A 114 -4.91 -0.61 4.76
CA SER A 114 -6.23 -0.18 4.29
C SER A 114 -6.42 -0.53 2.82
N ILE A 115 -5.47 -0.16 1.95
CA ILE A 115 -5.48 -0.49 0.52
C ILE A 115 -5.60 -2.01 0.34
N VAL A 116 -4.77 -2.81 1.01
CA VAL A 116 -4.84 -4.27 0.95
C VAL A 116 -6.20 -4.78 1.43
N SER A 117 -6.75 -4.23 2.51
CA SER A 117 -8.06 -4.61 3.03
C SER A 117 -9.18 -4.31 2.04
N ASP A 118 -9.20 -3.11 1.47
CA ASP A 118 -10.24 -2.64 0.56
C ASP A 118 -10.18 -3.37 -0.78
N SER A 119 -8.98 -3.57 -1.32
CA SER A 119 -8.75 -4.41 -2.49
C SER A 119 -9.21 -5.86 -2.25
N MET A 120 -8.95 -6.45 -1.08
CA MET A 120 -9.42 -7.82 -0.77
C MET A 120 -10.95 -7.89 -0.68
N LYS A 121 -11.61 -6.92 -0.04
CA LYS A 121 -13.08 -6.85 0.01
C LYS A 121 -13.69 -6.73 -1.37
N PHE A 122 -13.12 -5.86 -2.21
CA PHE A 122 -13.54 -5.71 -3.59
C PHE A 122 -13.37 -7.01 -4.39
N LEU A 123 -12.20 -7.63 -4.31
CA LEU A 123 -11.92 -8.89 -5.03
C LEU A 123 -12.85 -10.03 -4.61
N ALA A 124 -13.24 -10.09 -3.34
CA ALA A 124 -14.18 -11.10 -2.84
C ALA A 124 -15.58 -10.97 -3.48
N GLY A 125 -16.02 -9.76 -3.83
CA GLY A 125 -17.30 -9.49 -4.50
C GLY A 125 -17.22 -9.44 -6.03
N LEU A 126 -16.01 -9.37 -6.59
CA LEU A 126 -15.79 -9.07 -8.01
C LEU A 126 -16.44 -10.09 -8.95
N GLU A 127 -16.33 -11.40 -8.65
CA GLU A 127 -16.91 -12.43 -9.51
C GLU A 127 -18.43 -12.31 -9.62
N PHE A 128 -19.10 -12.08 -8.50
CA PHE A 128 -20.54 -11.90 -8.46
C PHE A 128 -20.96 -10.67 -9.29
N VAL A 129 -20.29 -9.52 -9.08
CA VAL A 129 -20.58 -8.28 -9.81
C VAL A 129 -20.38 -8.46 -11.31
N LEU A 130 -19.29 -9.10 -11.75
CA LEU A 130 -18.99 -9.26 -13.17
C LEU A 130 -19.91 -10.26 -13.88
N ARG A 131 -20.43 -11.28 -13.18
CA ARG A 131 -21.35 -12.27 -13.78
C ARG A 131 -22.81 -11.80 -13.72
N GLU A 132 -23.27 -11.45 -12.52
CA GLU A 132 -24.69 -11.26 -12.21
C GLU A 132 -25.09 -9.79 -12.03
N GLY A 133 -24.12 -8.87 -11.91
CA GLY A 133 -24.40 -7.45 -11.68
C GLY A 133 -25.08 -6.74 -12.86
N VAL A 134 -25.63 -5.56 -12.61
CA VAL A 134 -26.19 -4.76 -13.70
C VAL A 134 -25.08 -4.16 -14.58
N PRO A 135 -25.33 -3.81 -15.86
CA PRO A 135 -24.28 -3.32 -16.76
C PRO A 135 -23.45 -2.16 -16.21
N GLN A 136 -24.07 -1.27 -15.43
CA GLN A 136 -23.38 -0.13 -14.82
C GLN A 136 -22.39 -0.56 -13.73
N GLU A 137 -22.76 -1.53 -12.89
CA GLU A 137 -21.90 -2.09 -11.84
C GLU A 137 -20.72 -2.86 -12.45
N LYS A 138 -20.97 -3.65 -13.50
CA LYS A 138 -19.92 -4.32 -14.26
C LYS A 138 -18.90 -3.32 -14.80
N LEU A 139 -19.37 -2.22 -15.36
CA LEU A 139 -18.51 -1.19 -15.93
C LEU A 139 -17.66 -0.50 -14.85
N VAL A 140 -18.25 -0.19 -13.69
CA VAL A 140 -17.51 0.38 -12.54
C VAL A 140 -16.45 -0.59 -12.04
N ALA A 141 -16.79 -1.86 -11.84
CA ALA A 141 -15.84 -2.89 -11.41
C ALA A 141 -14.70 -3.10 -12.43
N LEU A 142 -15.02 -3.12 -13.73
CA LEU A 142 -14.02 -3.23 -14.79
C LEU A 142 -13.08 -2.02 -14.82
N ARG A 143 -13.58 -0.79 -14.62
CA ARG A 143 -12.71 0.41 -14.54
C ARG A 143 -11.72 0.34 -13.37
N GLN A 144 -12.09 -0.31 -12.29
CA GLN A 144 -11.21 -0.51 -11.13
C GLN A 144 -10.19 -1.65 -11.34
N CYS A 145 -10.38 -2.48 -12.36
CA CYS A 145 -9.52 -3.63 -12.67
C CYS A 145 -8.66 -3.41 -13.91
N VAL A 146 -9.15 -2.67 -14.90
CA VAL A 146 -8.60 -2.61 -16.25
C VAL A 146 -8.20 -1.19 -16.59
N GLU A 147 -6.94 -1.01 -16.96
CA GLU A 147 -6.41 0.24 -17.48
C GLU A 147 -6.74 0.40 -18.96
N LYS A 148 -6.49 -0.65 -19.75
CA LYS A 148 -6.63 -0.59 -21.20
C LYS A 148 -7.03 -1.93 -21.80
N ILE A 149 -7.94 -1.87 -22.77
CA ILE A 149 -8.30 -2.99 -23.64
C ILE A 149 -7.87 -2.64 -25.06
N SER A 150 -7.09 -3.50 -25.70
CA SER A 150 -6.68 -3.36 -27.10
C SER A 150 -7.13 -4.58 -27.88
N VAL A 151 -7.91 -4.36 -28.94
CA VAL A 151 -8.49 -5.43 -29.75
C VAL A 151 -7.85 -5.40 -31.14
N ASP A 152 -7.09 -6.44 -31.46
CA ASP A 152 -6.57 -6.71 -32.80
C ASP A 152 -7.62 -7.52 -33.56
N LYS A 153 -8.54 -6.78 -34.20
CA LYS A 153 -9.65 -7.35 -35.01
C LYS A 153 -9.18 -8.30 -36.12
N PRO A 154 -8.15 -7.99 -36.93
CA PRO A 154 -7.73 -8.91 -37.99
C PRO A 154 -7.15 -10.23 -37.47
N LYS A 155 -6.58 -10.25 -36.25
CA LYS A 155 -6.01 -11.47 -35.65
C LYS A 155 -6.88 -12.13 -34.57
N GLY A 156 -8.06 -11.57 -34.26
CA GLY A 156 -8.91 -12.07 -33.17
C GLY A 156 -8.26 -11.97 -31.79
N LYS A 157 -7.26 -11.09 -31.58
CA LYS A 157 -6.52 -11.02 -30.31
C LYS A 157 -7.01 -9.88 -29.44
N ILE A 158 -7.23 -10.16 -28.17
CA ILE A 158 -7.49 -9.15 -27.14
C ILE A 158 -6.29 -9.05 -26.23
N LYS A 159 -5.76 -7.84 -26.06
CA LYS A 159 -4.78 -7.51 -25.03
C LYS A 159 -5.46 -6.69 -23.94
N LEU A 160 -5.26 -7.10 -22.70
CA LEU A 160 -5.81 -6.48 -21.51
C LEU A 160 -4.65 -6.00 -20.63
N ALA A 161 -4.64 -4.74 -20.22
CA ALA A 161 -3.77 -4.23 -19.16
C ALA A 161 -4.59 -4.14 -17.87
N THR A 162 -4.23 -4.95 -16.87
CA THR A 162 -4.96 -5.08 -15.61
C THR A 162 -4.15 -4.49 -14.46
N TYR A 163 -4.78 -3.73 -13.57
CA TYR A 163 -4.12 -3.18 -12.38
C TYR A 163 -3.68 -4.30 -11.44
N LEU A 164 -2.44 -4.23 -10.94
CA LEU A 164 -1.93 -5.17 -9.95
C LEU A 164 -2.69 -5.08 -8.62
N VAL A 165 -3.14 -3.87 -8.27
CA VAL A 165 -3.91 -3.58 -7.06
C VAL A 165 -5.21 -2.89 -7.49
N PRO A 166 -6.37 -3.52 -7.32
CA PRO A 166 -7.64 -2.88 -7.66
C PRO A 166 -8.02 -1.83 -6.61
N VAL A 167 -8.78 -0.81 -7.01
CA VAL A 167 -9.36 0.23 -6.12
C VAL A 167 -8.33 1.17 -5.44
N GLY A 168 -7.03 1.04 -5.74
CA GLY A 168 -6.00 1.95 -5.24
C GLY A 168 -5.65 3.05 -6.23
N ASN A 169 -5.09 4.17 -5.74
CA ASN A 169 -4.47 5.21 -6.59
C ASN A 169 -3.14 4.74 -7.23
N LEU A 170 -2.83 3.45 -7.14
CA LEU A 170 -1.56 2.87 -7.57
C LEU A 170 -1.67 2.36 -9.01
N GLN A 171 -0.82 2.88 -9.90
CA GLN A 171 -0.99 2.74 -11.34
C GLN A 171 -0.26 1.54 -11.97
N ALA A 172 0.37 0.62 -11.22
CA ALA A 172 1.09 -0.46 -11.90
C ALA A 172 0.15 -1.50 -12.50
N THR A 173 0.39 -1.83 -13.76
CA THR A 173 -0.43 -2.74 -14.55
C THR A 173 0.37 -3.92 -15.08
N ARG A 174 -0.35 -4.99 -15.41
CA ARG A 174 0.19 -6.19 -16.04
C ARG A 174 -0.65 -6.55 -17.26
N ALA A 175 0.03 -6.78 -18.38
CA ALA A 175 -0.62 -7.11 -19.64
C ALA A 175 -0.86 -8.62 -19.77
N ALA A 176 -2.07 -9.00 -20.19
CA ALA A 176 -2.47 -10.35 -20.58
C ALA A 176 -3.00 -10.33 -22.03
N THR A 177 -2.80 -11.43 -22.77
CA THR A 177 -3.30 -11.56 -24.15
C THR A 177 -4.16 -12.82 -24.25
N ALA A 178 -5.35 -12.71 -24.82
CA ALA A 178 -6.20 -13.82 -25.21
C ALA A 178 -6.41 -13.83 -26.73
N SER A 179 -6.57 -15.01 -27.30
CA SER A 179 -7.00 -15.20 -28.69
C SER A 179 -8.42 -15.74 -28.68
N ILE A 180 -9.30 -15.16 -29.49
CA ILE A 180 -10.68 -15.62 -29.72
C ILE A 180 -10.73 -16.33 -31.07
#